data_AF-A0AAV5LH30-F1
#
_entry.id   AF-A0AAV5LH30-F1
#
_cell.length_a   1.000
_cell.length_b   1.000
_cell.length_c   1.000
_cell.angle_alpha   90.00
_cell.angle_beta   90.00
_cell.angle_gamma   90.00
#
_symmetry.space_group_name_H-M   'P 1'
#
loop_
_entity.id
_entity.type
_entity.pdbx_description
1 polymer ?
#
loop_
_entity_poly.entity_id
_entity_poly.type
_entity_poly.pdbx_seq_one_letter_code
_entity_poly.pdbx_strand_id
1 'polypeptide(L)'
;MGASDSIRKMGFLLHFFVASAVIVSSREQLSSRECENLGFTGLALCSDCNTFAEYVKDQELVSDCLKCCTEDSDDSMSKITYSGAVLEVCMRKLVFYPEIVGFIEDEKDKFPSVKIQYAYNSPPKLIMLDDEGQQKETLRIDNWKREHILQFLREKVKLASASS
;
A
#
# COMPACT_ATOMS: atom_id res chain seq x y z
N MET A 1 57.27 39.98 41.91
CA MET A 1 56.48 38.96 41.18
C MET A 1 55.13 39.59 40.89
N GLY A 2 54.64 39.78 39.66
CA GLY A 2 54.99 39.26 38.35
C GLY A 2 53.66 38.97 37.63
N ALA A 3 53.55 39.45 36.39
CA ALA A 3 52.52 39.13 35.38
C ALA A 3 51.07 39.61 35.68
N SER A 4 50.59 40.65 35.01
CA SER A 4 50.08 40.63 33.63
C SER A 4 48.57 40.37 33.60
N ASP A 5 47.87 41.44 33.24
CA ASP A 5 46.76 41.44 32.28
C ASP A 5 45.46 40.71 32.63
N SER A 6 44.45 41.52 32.96
CA SER A 6 43.39 41.86 31.99
C SER A 6 42.89 40.76 31.04
N ILE A 7 42.68 39.52 31.52
CA ILE A 7 42.12 38.41 30.72
C ILE A 7 40.83 37.86 31.37
N ARG A 8 40.35 38.45 32.46
CA ARG A 8 39.16 37.97 33.18
C ARG A 8 37.82 38.57 32.71
N LYS A 9 37.74 38.95 31.42
CA LYS A 9 36.48 39.29 30.71
C LYS A 9 36.24 38.45 29.45
N MET A 10 37.11 37.47 29.16
CA MET A 10 37.01 36.61 27.96
C MET A 10 36.52 35.18 28.28
N GLY A 11 35.68 35.02 29.31
CA GLY A 11 35.27 33.70 29.83
C GLY A 11 33.77 33.42 29.84
N PHE A 12 32.94 34.32 29.30
CA PHE A 12 31.47 34.18 29.29
C PHE A 12 30.84 34.31 27.90
N LEU A 13 31.66 34.23 26.84
CA LEU A 13 31.23 34.25 25.43
C LEU A 13 31.42 32.89 24.73
N LEU A 14 31.66 31.82 25.49
CA LEU A 14 31.86 30.46 24.96
C LEU A 14 31.04 29.43 25.78
N HIS A 15 29.74 29.67 25.89
CA HIS A 15 28.78 28.63 26.26
C HIS A 15 27.76 28.43 25.15
N PHE A 16 28.15 27.51 24.26
CA PHE A 16 27.27 26.53 23.65
C PHE A 16 26.04 27.09 22.91
N PHE A 17 26.31 27.76 21.79
CA PHE A 17 25.54 27.49 20.58
C PHE A 17 25.78 26.01 20.18
N VAL A 18 25.11 25.06 20.86
CA VAL A 18 24.85 23.76 20.23
C VAL A 18 23.75 24.03 19.22
N ALA A 19 24.15 24.45 18.02
CA ALA A 19 23.28 24.34 16.87
C ALA A 19 22.98 22.85 16.70
N SER A 20 21.78 22.43 17.11
CA SER A 20 21.22 21.14 16.78
C SER A 20 21.10 21.08 15.26
N ALA A 21 22.14 20.60 14.59
CA ALA A 21 22.08 20.21 13.20
C ALA A 21 21.09 19.05 13.13
N VAL A 22 19.84 19.35 12.76
CA VAL A 22 18.88 18.35 12.31
C VAL A 22 19.46 17.80 11.01
N ILE A 23 20.17 16.67 11.09
CA ILE A 23 20.59 15.92 9.91
C ILE A 23 19.30 15.37 9.32
N VAL A 24 18.76 16.06 8.32
CA VAL A 24 17.77 15.49 7.42
C VAL A 24 18.50 14.38 6.66
N SER A 25 18.27 13.13 7.08
CA SER A 25 18.79 11.95 6.39
C SER A 25 17.99 11.72 5.12
N SER A 26 18.32 12.48 4.06
CA SER A 26 17.86 12.14 2.72
C SER A 26 18.50 10.81 2.33
N ARG A 27 17.69 9.79 2.03
CA ARG A 27 18.22 8.52 1.48
C ARG A 27 18.88 8.83 0.14
N GLU A 28 20.15 8.46 -0.01
CA GLU A 28 20.89 8.61 -1.25
C GLU A 28 20.37 7.57 -2.25
N GLN A 29 19.71 8.03 -3.31
CA GLN A 29 19.11 7.15 -4.32
C GLN A 29 20.08 6.97 -5.49
N LEU A 30 20.40 5.72 -5.82
CA LEU A 30 21.29 5.39 -6.94
C LEU A 30 20.55 5.47 -8.28
N SER A 31 21.29 5.67 -9.38
CA SER A 31 20.71 5.58 -10.72
C SER A 31 20.35 4.14 -11.08
N SER A 32 19.40 3.95 -12.01
CA SER A 32 18.98 2.62 -12.47
C SER A 32 20.16 1.76 -12.95
N ARG A 33 21.13 2.38 -13.65
CA ARG A 33 22.32 1.67 -14.15
C ARG A 33 23.26 1.22 -13.03
N GLU A 34 23.38 2.00 -11.96
CA GLU A 34 24.18 1.62 -10.79
C GLU A 34 23.51 0.46 -10.05
N CYS A 35 22.19 0.51 -9.89
CA CYS A 35 21.41 -0.59 -9.33
C CYS A 35 21.53 -1.87 -10.15
N GLU A 36 21.45 -1.78 -11.48
CA GLU A 36 21.64 -2.91 -12.37
C GLU A 36 23.03 -3.53 -12.24
N ASN A 37 24.08 -2.71 -12.08
CA ASN A 37 25.45 -3.19 -11.84
C ASN A 37 25.61 -3.92 -10.50
N LEU A 38 24.80 -3.55 -9.49
CA LEU A 38 24.70 -4.23 -8.20
C LEU A 38 23.77 -5.47 -8.26
N GLY A 39 23.08 -5.69 -9.38
CA GLY A 39 22.16 -6.82 -9.59
C GLY A 39 20.69 -6.54 -9.24
N PHE A 40 20.32 -5.28 -8.95
CA PHE A 40 18.94 -4.86 -8.67
C PHE A 40 18.28 -4.30 -9.94
N THR A 41 17.05 -4.70 -10.22
CA THR A 41 16.31 -4.26 -11.43
C THR A 41 15.45 -3.01 -11.21
N GLY A 42 15.57 -2.33 -10.07
CA GLY A 42 14.87 -1.06 -9.78
C GLY A 42 13.34 -1.16 -9.62
N LEU A 43 12.78 -2.37 -9.62
CA LEU A 43 11.34 -2.64 -9.49
C LEU A 43 10.91 -3.04 -8.07
N ALA A 44 11.85 -3.15 -7.13
CA ALA A 44 11.57 -3.54 -5.75
C ALA A 44 10.99 -2.37 -4.95
N LEU A 45 10.01 -2.65 -4.11
CA LEU A 45 9.51 -1.68 -3.14
C LEU A 45 10.40 -1.65 -1.90
N CYS A 46 10.48 -0.51 -1.21
CA CYS A 46 11.34 -0.41 -0.03
C CYS A 46 10.86 -1.32 1.12
N SER A 47 9.57 -1.65 1.19
CA SER A 47 9.01 -2.70 2.04
C SER A 47 9.59 -4.10 1.77
N ASP A 48 9.87 -4.43 0.52
CA ASP A 48 10.55 -5.68 0.15
C ASP A 48 11.98 -5.69 0.68
N CYS A 49 12.70 -4.57 0.58
CA CYS A 49 14.05 -4.44 1.13
C CYS A 49 14.07 -4.50 2.67
N ASN A 50 13.04 -3.97 3.35
CA ASN A 50 12.90 -4.10 4.81
C ASN A 50 12.64 -5.55 5.21
N THR A 51 11.79 -6.27 4.48
CA THR A 51 11.55 -7.71 4.69
C THR A 51 12.84 -8.50 4.42
N PHE A 52 13.56 -8.17 3.34
CA PHE A 52 14.83 -8.78 2.99
C PHE A 52 15.87 -8.67 4.13
N ALA A 53 15.88 -7.55 4.86
CA ALA A 53 16.76 -7.34 6.01
C ALA A 53 16.51 -8.31 7.18
N GLU A 54 15.33 -8.92 7.29
CA GLU A 54 15.03 -9.90 8.33
C GLU A 54 15.74 -11.24 8.08
N TYR A 55 15.98 -11.58 6.81
CA TYR A 55 16.53 -12.87 6.40
C TYR A 55 18.00 -12.79 5.99
N VAL A 56 18.45 -11.63 5.50
CA VAL A 56 19.80 -11.43 5.00
C VAL A 56 20.69 -10.80 6.07
N LYS A 57 21.77 -11.51 6.41
CA LYS A 57 22.77 -11.08 7.40
C LYS A 57 23.78 -10.08 6.86
N ASP A 58 23.70 -9.79 5.56
CA ASP A 58 24.59 -8.88 4.86
C ASP A 58 23.98 -7.47 4.85
N GLN A 59 24.52 -6.59 5.68
CA GLN A 59 24.05 -5.20 5.79
C GLN A 59 24.37 -4.36 4.56
N GLU A 60 25.40 -4.73 3.80
CA GLU A 60 25.78 -4.03 2.56
C GLU A 60 24.72 -4.29 1.49
N LEU A 61 24.31 -5.55 1.31
CA LEU A 61 23.22 -5.91 0.38
C LEU A 61 21.88 -5.27 0.75
N VAL A 62 21.57 -5.18 2.06
CA VAL A 62 20.36 -4.49 2.52
C VAL A 62 20.43 -2.99 2.23
N SER A 63 21.58 -2.37 2.48
CA SER A 63 21.82 -0.97 2.15
C SER A 63 21.65 -0.71 0.66
N ASP A 64 22.25 -1.55 -0.19
CA ASP A 64 22.17 -1.39 -1.64
C ASP A 64 20.75 -1.60 -2.17
N CYS A 65 20.00 -2.56 -1.61
CA CYS A 65 18.58 -2.72 -1.87
C CYS A 65 17.82 -1.42 -1.54
N LEU A 66 18.06 -0.84 -0.37
CA LEU A 66 17.39 0.38 0.09
C LEU A 66 17.76 1.63 -0.72
N LYS A 67 18.92 1.65 -1.38
CA LYS A 67 19.32 2.72 -2.32
C LYS A 67 18.71 2.55 -3.71
N CYS A 68 18.24 1.34 -4.02
CA CYS A 68 17.72 0.93 -5.33
C CYS A 68 16.21 0.68 -5.36
N CYS A 69 15.54 0.77 -4.22
CA CYS A 69 14.10 0.57 -4.11
C CYS A 69 13.31 1.83 -4.47
N THR A 70 12.05 1.62 -4.84
CA THR A 70 11.06 2.69 -4.90
C THR A 70 10.31 2.74 -3.58
N GLU A 71 10.18 3.94 -3.00
CA GLU A 71 9.37 4.13 -1.80
C GLU A 71 7.96 3.60 -2.04
N ASP A 72 7.41 2.88 -1.06
CA ASP A 72 6.04 2.43 -1.10
C ASP A 72 5.12 3.66 -1.18
N SER A 73 4.61 3.98 -2.37
CA SER A 73 3.56 4.97 -2.47
C SER A 73 2.29 4.33 -1.91
N ASP A 74 1.83 4.81 -0.76
CA ASP A 74 0.57 4.40 -0.12
C ASP A 74 -0.69 4.65 -1.00
N ASP A 75 -0.53 5.19 -2.22
CA ASP A 75 -1.57 5.97 -2.88
C ASP A 75 -2.16 5.40 -4.18
N SER A 76 -1.75 4.26 -4.72
CA SER A 76 -2.33 3.79 -6.01
C SER A 76 -3.23 2.55 -5.93
N MET A 77 -3.04 1.65 -4.96
CA MET A 77 -3.89 0.46 -4.83
C MET A 77 -4.41 0.23 -3.41
N SER A 78 -3.64 0.51 -2.36
CA SER A 78 -4.03 0.29 -0.95
C SER A 78 -5.06 1.31 -0.42
N LYS A 79 -5.10 2.54 -0.96
CA LYS A 79 -5.99 3.61 -0.48
C LYS A 79 -7.33 3.74 -1.23
N ILE A 80 -7.52 3.02 -2.33
CA ILE A 80 -8.79 3.08 -3.07
C ILE A 80 -9.81 2.21 -2.33
N THR A 81 -10.52 2.82 -1.38
CA THR A 81 -11.70 2.22 -0.77
C THR A 81 -12.95 2.68 -1.54
N TYR A 82 -13.66 1.73 -2.14
CA TYR A 82 -14.92 1.93 -2.82
C TYR A 82 -16.07 2.05 -1.82
N SER A 83 -17.07 2.88 -2.13
CA SER A 83 -18.27 3.02 -1.29
C SER A 83 -19.13 1.76 -1.31
N GLY A 84 -19.03 0.99 -2.40
CA GLY A 84 -19.77 -0.24 -2.65
C GLY A 84 -19.34 -0.93 -3.93
N ALA A 85 -20.02 -2.02 -4.26
CA ALA A 85 -19.83 -2.72 -5.52
C ALA A 85 -21.13 -3.34 -6.02
N VAL A 86 -21.22 -3.58 -7.33
CA VAL A 86 -22.27 -4.40 -7.93
C VAL A 86 -21.64 -5.67 -8.50
N LEU A 87 -22.05 -6.82 -8.00
CA LEU A 87 -21.78 -8.11 -8.61
C LEU A 87 -22.81 -8.33 -9.71
N GLU A 88 -22.42 -8.04 -10.96
CA GLU A 88 -23.25 -8.27 -12.14
C GLU A 88 -23.01 -9.68 -12.68
N VAL A 89 -24.08 -10.46 -12.84
CA VAL A 89 -24.03 -11.86 -13.30
C VAL A 89 -25.19 -12.19 -14.22
N CYS A 90 -25.04 -13.17 -15.11
CA CYS A 90 -26.16 -13.76 -15.83
C CYS A 90 -26.77 -14.90 -15.01
N MET A 91 -28.03 -14.75 -14.59
CA MET A 91 -28.74 -15.74 -13.76
C MET A 91 -28.71 -17.16 -14.37
N ARG A 92 -28.86 -17.29 -15.69
CA ARG A 92 -28.86 -18.58 -16.39
C ARG A 92 -27.48 -19.25 -16.48
N LYS A 93 -26.39 -18.49 -16.29
CA LYS A 93 -25.02 -19.01 -16.39
C LYS A 93 -24.38 -19.26 -15.03
N LEU A 94 -25.02 -18.87 -13.92
CA LEU A 94 -24.48 -19.06 -12.56
C LEU A 94 -24.11 -20.51 -12.23
N VAL A 95 -24.81 -21.48 -12.82
CA VAL A 95 -24.49 -22.92 -12.70
C VAL A 95 -23.05 -23.26 -13.10
N PHE A 96 -22.44 -22.46 -13.99
CA PHE A 96 -21.06 -22.65 -14.43
C PHE A 96 -20.03 -21.99 -13.51
N TYR A 97 -20.48 -21.22 -12.51
CA TYR A 97 -19.64 -20.43 -11.61
C TYR A 97 -19.94 -20.78 -10.14
N PRO A 98 -19.63 -22.00 -9.69
CA PRO A 98 -19.98 -22.47 -8.34
C PRO A 98 -19.36 -21.61 -7.23
N GLU A 99 -18.17 -21.04 -7.47
CA GLU A 99 -17.52 -20.11 -6.54
C GLU A 99 -18.32 -18.81 -6.35
N ILE A 100 -18.94 -18.31 -7.42
CA ILE A 100 -19.78 -17.11 -7.40
C ILE A 100 -21.10 -17.41 -6.70
N VAL A 101 -21.72 -18.55 -6.99
CA VAL A 101 -22.94 -19.00 -6.30
C VAL A 101 -22.68 -19.12 -4.80
N GLY A 102 -21.59 -19.78 -4.43
CA GLY A 102 -21.17 -19.92 -3.04
C GLY A 102 -20.95 -18.58 -2.33
N PHE A 103 -20.38 -17.58 -3.00
CA PHE A 103 -20.30 -16.24 -2.44
C PHE A 103 -21.69 -15.60 -2.26
N ILE A 104 -22.56 -15.69 -3.27
CA ILE A 104 -23.92 -15.10 -3.22
C ILE A 104 -24.75 -15.70 -2.09
N GLU A 105 -24.69 -17.02 -1.89
CA GLU A 105 -25.52 -17.74 -0.92
C GLU A 105 -24.97 -17.66 0.51
N ASP A 106 -23.65 -17.81 0.69
CA ASP A 106 -23.09 -18.01 2.04
C ASP A 106 -22.45 -16.75 2.64
N GLU A 107 -22.05 -15.78 1.81
CA GLU A 107 -21.12 -14.73 2.22
C GLU A 107 -21.63 -13.32 1.94
N LYS A 108 -22.49 -13.13 0.95
CA LYS A 108 -22.95 -11.84 0.46
C LYS A 108 -23.54 -10.93 1.55
N ASP A 109 -24.20 -11.51 2.54
CA ASP A 109 -24.82 -10.77 3.65
C ASP A 109 -23.81 -10.05 4.55
N LYS A 110 -22.54 -10.49 4.54
CA LYS A 110 -21.45 -9.81 5.25
C LYS A 110 -21.03 -8.50 4.57
N PHE A 111 -21.50 -8.25 3.34
CA PHE A 111 -21.15 -7.10 2.52
C PHE A 111 -22.42 -6.33 2.10
N PRO A 112 -23.01 -5.50 2.98
CA PRO A 112 -24.25 -4.77 2.70
C PRO A 112 -24.11 -3.71 1.60
N SER A 113 -22.91 -3.15 1.41
CA SER A 113 -22.56 -2.20 0.34
C SER A 113 -22.36 -2.87 -1.02
N VAL A 114 -22.39 -4.21 -1.09
CA VAL A 114 -22.36 -4.96 -2.34
C VAL A 114 -23.79 -5.28 -2.76
N LYS A 115 -24.13 -5.13 -4.04
CA LYS A 115 -25.44 -5.47 -4.61
C LYS A 115 -25.29 -6.54 -5.68
N ILE A 116 -26.32 -7.38 -5.86
CA ILE A 116 -26.36 -8.32 -6.97
C ILE A 116 -27.20 -7.73 -8.10
N GLN A 117 -26.69 -7.75 -9.32
CA GLN A 117 -27.42 -7.33 -10.51
C GLN A 117 -27.45 -8.47 -11.52
N TYR A 118 -28.65 -8.83 -11.98
CA TYR A 118 -28.80 -9.83 -13.02
C TYR A 118 -28.89 -9.18 -14.39
N ALA A 119 -27.91 -9.48 -15.26
CA ALA A 119 -27.86 -8.96 -16.63
C ALA A 119 -27.71 -10.10 -17.63
N TYR A 120 -28.52 -10.07 -18.68
CA TYR A 120 -28.52 -11.14 -19.68
C TYR A 120 -27.16 -11.24 -20.38
N ASN A 121 -26.64 -12.47 -20.51
CA ASN A 121 -25.34 -12.79 -21.11
C ASN A 121 -24.12 -12.12 -20.45
N SER A 122 -24.29 -11.49 -19.29
CA SER A 122 -23.17 -10.90 -18.58
C SER A 122 -22.30 -11.96 -17.90
N PRO A 123 -20.97 -11.94 -18.11
CA PRO A 123 -20.03 -12.73 -17.30
C PRO A 123 -19.97 -12.16 -15.87
N PRO A 124 -19.67 -12.98 -14.85
CA PRO A 124 -19.44 -12.49 -13.50
C PRO A 124 -18.40 -11.37 -13.44
N LYS A 125 -18.82 -10.20 -12.97
CA LYS A 125 -17.93 -9.05 -12.78
C LYS A 125 -18.33 -8.24 -11.56
N LEU A 126 -17.34 -7.64 -10.91
CA LEU A 126 -17.53 -6.61 -9.90
C LEU A 126 -17.44 -5.25 -10.57
N ILE A 127 -18.44 -4.41 -10.35
CA ILE A 127 -18.47 -3.01 -10.75
C ILE A 127 -18.29 -2.19 -9.48
N MET A 128 -17.15 -1.55 -9.32
CA MET A 128 -16.80 -0.82 -8.10
C MET A 128 -17.37 0.60 -8.16
N LEU A 129 -17.97 1.05 -7.05
CA LEU A 129 -18.66 2.33 -6.97
C LEU A 129 -17.88 3.35 -6.14
N ASP A 130 -17.89 4.61 -6.58
CA ASP A 130 -17.42 5.75 -5.78
C ASP A 130 -18.48 6.25 -4.78
N ASP A 131 -18.16 7.27 -4.00
CA ASP A 131 -19.05 7.81 -2.96
C ASP A 131 -20.36 8.42 -3.52
N GLU A 132 -20.41 8.74 -4.82
CA GLU A 132 -21.61 9.21 -5.52
C GLU A 132 -22.43 8.05 -6.13
N GLY A 133 -21.96 6.80 -5.94
CA GLY A 133 -22.56 5.60 -6.51
C GLY A 133 -22.28 5.43 -8.01
N GLN A 134 -21.34 6.20 -8.57
CA GLN A 134 -20.95 6.08 -9.97
C GLN A 134 -19.92 4.96 -10.15
N GLN A 135 -19.94 4.35 -11.34
CA GLN A 135 -19.00 3.29 -11.69
C GLN A 135 -17.58 3.85 -11.84
N LYS A 136 -16.67 3.37 -11.00
CA LYS A 136 -15.26 3.75 -11.02
C LYS A 136 -14.38 2.71 -11.71
N GLU A 137 -14.66 1.43 -11.46
CA GLU A 137 -13.86 0.32 -12.00
C GLU A 137 -14.74 -0.89 -12.33
N THR A 138 -14.27 -1.78 -13.20
CA THR A 138 -14.90 -3.08 -13.45
C THR A 138 -13.89 -4.20 -13.58
N LEU A 139 -14.10 -5.27 -12.83
CA LEU A 139 -13.23 -6.43 -12.73
C LEU A 139 -14.00 -7.67 -13.12
N ARG A 140 -13.49 -8.43 -14.10
CA ARG A 140 -14.05 -9.76 -14.40
C ARG A 140 -13.56 -10.76 -13.37
N ILE A 141 -14.48 -11.55 -12.82
CA ILE A 141 -14.21 -12.50 -11.75
C ILE A 141 -14.62 -13.93 -12.11
N ASP A 142 -14.81 -14.23 -13.40
CA ASP A 142 -15.20 -15.56 -13.91
C ASP A 142 -14.33 -16.71 -13.36
N ASN A 143 -13.04 -16.43 -13.12
CA ASN A 143 -12.04 -17.39 -12.68
C ASN A 143 -11.60 -17.20 -11.22
N TRP A 144 -12.32 -16.38 -10.46
CA TRP A 144 -11.99 -16.15 -9.06
C TRP A 144 -12.57 -17.26 -8.19
N LYS A 145 -11.82 -17.60 -7.14
CA LYS A 145 -12.31 -18.45 -6.05
C LYS A 145 -13.04 -17.61 -5.00
N ARG A 146 -13.90 -18.24 -4.21
CA ARG A 146 -14.67 -17.57 -3.15
C ARG A 146 -13.78 -16.76 -2.20
N GLU A 147 -12.65 -17.32 -1.78
CA GLU A 147 -11.72 -16.67 -0.86
C GLU A 147 -11.09 -15.39 -1.43
N HIS A 148 -10.85 -15.34 -2.74
CA HIS A 148 -10.31 -14.15 -3.40
C HIS A 148 -11.34 -13.03 -3.47
N ILE A 149 -12.62 -13.37 -3.73
CA ILE A 149 -13.72 -12.41 -3.71
C ILE A 149 -13.87 -11.80 -2.31
N LEU A 150 -13.82 -12.66 -1.28
CA LEU A 150 -13.89 -12.23 0.12
C LEU A 150 -12.76 -11.30 0.51
N GLN A 151 -11.52 -11.70 0.21
CA GLN A 151 -10.34 -10.90 0.52
C GLN A 151 -10.42 -9.55 -0.19
N PHE A 152 -10.68 -9.55 -1.49
CA PHE A 152 -10.76 -8.32 -2.28
C PHE A 152 -11.82 -7.37 -1.75
N LEU A 153 -13.04 -7.85 -1.48
CA LEU A 153 -14.11 -7.00 -0.98
C LEU A 153 -13.83 -6.45 0.43
N ARG A 154 -13.17 -7.22 1.30
CA ARG A 154 -12.77 -6.74 2.64
C ARG A 154 -11.73 -5.64 2.57
N GLU A 155 -10.79 -5.76 1.65
CA GLU A 155 -9.70 -4.80 1.49
C GLU A 155 -10.16 -3.53 0.74
N LYS A 156 -11.11 -3.66 -0.19
CA LYS A 156 -11.43 -2.59 -1.15
C LYS A 156 -12.78 -1.94 -0.96
N VAL A 157 -13.73 -2.51 -0.22
CA VAL A 157 -15.07 -1.93 -0.04
C VAL A 157 -15.26 -1.46 1.39
N LYS A 158 -15.83 -0.26 1.57
CA LYS A 158 -16.21 0.25 2.89
C LYS A 158 -17.19 -0.74 3.53
N LEU A 159 -16.82 -1.28 4.68
CA LEU A 159 -17.76 -1.96 5.55
C LEU A 159 -18.79 -0.91 5.99
N ALA A 160 -20.07 -1.21 5.83
CA ALA A 160 -21.10 -0.33 6.39
C ALA A 160 -20.82 -0.25 7.90
N SER A 161 -20.49 0.94 8.39
CA SER A 161 -20.59 1.20 9.82
C SER A 161 -22.01 0.86 10.22
N ALA A 162 -22.17 -0.08 11.15
CA ALA A 162 -23.44 -0.29 11.81
C ALA A 162 -23.81 1.06 12.44
N SER A 163 -24.71 1.81 11.78
CA SER A 163 -25.33 2.97 12.36
C SER A 163 -26.06 2.49 13.61
N SER A 164 -25.48 2.84 14.76
CA SER A 164 -26.07 2.70 16.08
C SER A 164 -27.32 3.57 16.22
#